data_AF-A0A7W0UXH9-F1
#
_entry.id   AF-A0A7W0UXH9-F1
#
_cell.length_a   1.000
_cell.length_b   1.000
_cell.length_c   1.000
_cell.angle_alpha   90.00
_cell.angle_beta   90.00
_cell.angle_gamma   90.00
#
_symmetry.space_group_name_H-M   'P 1'
#
loop_
_entity.id
_entity.type
_entity.pdbx_description
1 polymer ?
#
loop_
_entity_poly.entity_id
_entity_poly.type
_entity_poly.pdbx_seq_one_letter_code
_entity_poly.pdbx_strand_id
1 'polypeptide(L)'
;GDDGIDCRYCHAAAEFSSNAGIPPTKTCMNCHTQIWADSPYLEPVRESWRTKQPIKWNYVHDLPDYVYFNHSAHVNNGVGCSTCHGKVDNMGLVYKVNSMKMEWCLSCHRQPELYLREKKDIYNTDWQPAPNQLEVGTRLKTEYQIPDSAVLQSCSTCHR
;
A
#
# COMPACT_ATOMS: atom_id res chain seq x y z
N GLY A 1 -9.30 4.57 10.24
CA GLY A 1 -10.55 3.82 10.01
C GLY A 1 -11.25 3.57 11.32
N ASP A 2 -12.57 3.52 11.30
CA ASP A 2 -13.45 3.58 12.49
C ASP A 2 -13.15 2.51 13.55
N ASP A 3 -12.71 1.32 13.13
CA ASP A 3 -12.43 0.19 14.04
C ASP A 3 -10.96 0.09 14.50
N GLY A 4 -10.11 1.06 14.13
CA GLY A 4 -8.69 1.08 14.53
C GLY A 4 -7.84 -0.07 13.98
N ILE A 5 -8.30 -0.78 12.94
CA ILE A 5 -7.57 -1.90 12.33
C ILE A 5 -6.37 -1.35 11.54
N ASP A 6 -5.17 -1.79 11.93
CA ASP A 6 -3.91 -1.48 11.22
C ASP A 6 -3.87 -2.17 9.84
N CYS A 7 -3.31 -1.47 8.85
CA CYS A 7 -3.20 -1.94 7.46
C CYS A 7 -2.60 -3.35 7.34
N ARG A 8 -1.62 -3.67 8.22
CA ARG A 8 -0.86 -4.92 8.21
C ARG A 8 -1.65 -6.12 8.70
N TYR A 9 -2.76 -5.91 9.40
CA TYR A 9 -3.62 -7.02 9.83
C TYR A 9 -4.11 -7.84 8.62
N CYS A 10 -4.46 -7.14 7.55
CA CYS A 10 -4.87 -7.76 6.29
C CYS A 10 -3.71 -7.88 5.30
N HIS A 11 -2.87 -6.85 5.20
CA HIS A 11 -1.75 -6.77 4.24
C HIS A 11 -0.40 -7.08 4.90
N ALA A 12 -0.32 -8.25 5.54
CA ALA A 12 0.81 -8.61 6.39
C ALA A 12 2.16 -8.59 5.67
N ALA A 13 2.19 -8.86 4.36
CA ALA A 13 3.43 -8.97 3.60
C ALA A 13 3.98 -7.63 3.11
N ALA A 14 3.27 -6.52 3.30
CA ALA A 14 3.66 -5.20 2.77
C ALA A 14 5.05 -4.74 3.23
N GLU A 15 5.46 -5.11 4.45
CA GLU A 15 6.75 -4.70 5.02
C GLU A 15 7.92 -5.58 4.55
N PHE A 16 7.70 -6.80 4.05
CA PHE A 16 8.79 -7.76 3.79
C PHE A 16 8.77 -8.40 2.40
N SER A 17 7.70 -8.25 1.64
CA SER A 17 7.56 -8.82 0.29
C SER A 17 7.40 -7.73 -0.76
N SER A 18 7.66 -8.11 -2.02
CA SER A 18 7.35 -7.25 -3.16
C SER A 18 5.85 -7.07 -3.36
N ASN A 19 5.05 -8.06 -2.97
CA ASN A 19 3.60 -8.03 -3.01
C ASN A 19 3.04 -7.97 -1.58
N ALA A 20 2.22 -6.96 -1.28
CA ALA A 20 1.53 -6.81 0.01
C ALA A 20 0.52 -7.94 0.29
N GLY A 21 0.02 -8.59 -0.77
CA GLY A 21 -0.98 -9.64 -0.72
C GLY A 21 -2.38 -9.12 -0.39
N ILE A 22 -3.39 -9.95 -0.64
CA ILE A 22 -4.76 -9.77 -0.15
C ILE A 22 -5.01 -10.83 0.92
N PRO A 23 -5.69 -10.51 2.03
CA PRO A 23 -5.91 -11.47 3.11
C PRO A 23 -6.66 -12.71 2.61
N PRO A 24 -6.34 -13.91 3.15
CA PRO A 24 -7.15 -15.09 2.91
C PRO A 24 -8.51 -14.96 3.58
N THR A 25 -9.48 -15.75 3.13
CA THR A 25 -10.85 -15.80 3.69
C THR A 25 -10.87 -15.98 5.20
N LYS A 26 -9.89 -16.71 5.76
CA LYS A 26 -9.75 -16.92 7.21
C LYS A 26 -9.64 -15.60 7.98
N THR A 27 -8.90 -14.62 7.48
CA THR A 27 -8.74 -13.32 8.13
C THR A 27 -10.09 -12.62 8.29
N CYS A 28 -10.94 -12.67 7.26
CA CYS A 28 -12.31 -12.14 7.30
C CYS A 28 -13.16 -12.89 8.35
N MET A 29 -13.04 -14.23 8.37
CA MET A 29 -13.82 -15.10 9.25
C MET A 29 -13.41 -15.04 10.73
N ASN A 30 -12.25 -14.46 11.06
CA ASN A 30 -11.86 -14.22 12.45
C ASN A 30 -12.91 -13.40 13.22
N CYS A 31 -13.62 -12.50 12.52
CA CYS A 31 -14.66 -11.66 13.12
C CYS A 31 -16.05 -11.95 12.54
N HIS A 32 -16.15 -12.18 11.22
CA HIS A 32 -17.44 -12.33 10.52
C HIS A 32 -18.17 -13.65 10.78
N THR A 33 -17.63 -14.51 11.64
CA THR A 33 -18.39 -15.60 12.26
C THR A 33 -19.42 -15.10 13.29
N GLN A 34 -19.25 -13.88 13.79
CA GLN A 34 -20.13 -13.28 14.82
C GLN A 34 -20.63 -11.89 14.40
N ILE A 35 -19.77 -11.09 13.77
CA ILE A 35 -20.09 -9.72 13.37
C ILE A 35 -20.68 -9.73 11.96
N TRP A 36 -21.96 -9.32 11.87
CA TRP A 36 -22.69 -9.19 10.61
C TRP A 36 -22.76 -10.51 9.83
N ALA A 37 -22.75 -11.63 10.55
CA ALA A 37 -22.63 -12.98 10.00
C ALA A 37 -23.66 -13.28 8.89
N ASP A 38 -24.87 -12.73 9.00
CA ASP A 38 -25.98 -12.96 8.06
C ASP A 38 -26.12 -11.88 6.97
N SER A 39 -25.19 -10.90 6.90
CA SER A 39 -25.24 -9.84 5.89
C SER A 39 -25.19 -10.44 4.47
N PRO A 40 -26.06 -10.02 3.54
CA PRO A 40 -26.03 -10.52 2.16
C PRO A 40 -24.73 -10.15 1.44
N TYR A 41 -24.10 -9.04 1.81
CA TYR A 41 -22.82 -8.60 1.23
C TYR A 41 -21.64 -9.54 1.54
N LEU A 42 -21.74 -10.33 2.62
CA LEU A 42 -20.69 -11.27 3.02
C LEU A 42 -20.89 -12.68 2.45
N GLU A 43 -21.90 -12.91 1.60
CA GLU A 43 -22.09 -14.23 1.00
C GLU A 43 -20.86 -14.72 0.21
N PRO A 44 -20.14 -13.89 -0.57
CA PRO A 44 -18.91 -14.34 -1.22
C PRO A 44 -17.84 -14.85 -0.24
N VAL A 45 -17.75 -14.25 0.95
CA VAL A 45 -16.80 -14.66 2.00
C VAL A 45 -17.24 -15.99 2.61
N ARG A 46 -18.53 -16.16 2.92
CA ARG A 46 -19.07 -17.40 3.47
C ARG A 46 -18.99 -18.55 2.48
N GLU A 47 -19.31 -18.32 1.21
CA GLU A 47 -19.16 -19.32 0.15
C GLU A 47 -17.70 -19.75 0.01
N SER A 48 -16.76 -18.80 0.01
CA SER A 48 -15.33 -19.09 0.01
C SER A 48 -14.90 -19.94 1.20
N TRP A 49 -15.46 -19.66 2.39
CA TRP A 49 -15.20 -20.44 3.60
C TRP A 49 -15.76 -21.87 3.52
N ARG A 50 -17.00 -22.04 3.05
CA ARG A 50 -17.67 -23.35 2.91
C ARG A 50 -16.97 -24.24 1.86
N THR A 51 -16.64 -23.67 0.72
CA THR A 51 -16.10 -24.43 -0.43
C THR A 51 -14.58 -24.52 -0.47
N LYS A 52 -13.89 -23.75 0.39
CA LYS A 52 -12.44 -23.58 0.38
C LYS A 52 -11.90 -23.00 -0.94
N GLN A 53 -12.76 -22.43 -1.78
CA GLN A 53 -12.35 -21.71 -2.99
C GLN A 53 -12.03 -20.26 -2.64
N PRO A 54 -10.86 -19.71 -3.04
CA PRO A 54 -10.52 -18.33 -2.74
C PRO A 54 -11.52 -17.33 -3.32
N ILE A 55 -11.72 -16.23 -2.60
CA ILE A 55 -12.49 -15.07 -3.10
C ILE A 55 -11.81 -14.55 -4.37
N LYS A 56 -12.59 -14.36 -5.43
CA LYS A 56 -12.11 -13.75 -6.67
C LYS A 56 -12.10 -12.24 -6.53
N TRP A 57 -10.94 -11.70 -6.20
CA TRP A 57 -10.74 -10.26 -6.05
C TRP A 57 -10.53 -9.58 -7.41
N ASN A 58 -11.12 -8.40 -7.54
CA ASN A 58 -10.79 -7.48 -8.63
C ASN A 58 -9.67 -6.54 -8.14
N TYR A 59 -8.48 -6.67 -8.71
CA TYR A 59 -7.35 -5.81 -8.36
C TYR A 59 -7.55 -4.41 -8.94
N VAL A 60 -7.55 -3.40 -8.07
CA VAL A 60 -7.74 -1.99 -8.46
C VAL A 60 -6.43 -1.40 -9.00
N HIS A 61 -5.33 -1.70 -8.31
CA HIS A 61 -3.97 -1.34 -8.69
C HIS A 61 -3.29 -2.57 -9.28
N ASP A 62 -3.35 -2.67 -10.59
CA ASP A 62 -2.76 -3.77 -11.36
C ASP A 62 -1.75 -3.18 -12.34
N LEU A 63 -0.48 -3.41 -12.07
CA LEU A 63 0.63 -2.95 -12.91
C LEU A 63 0.95 -4.02 -13.94
N PRO A 64 1.38 -3.64 -15.16
CA PRO A 64 1.77 -4.62 -16.17
C PRO A 64 2.90 -5.54 -15.67
N ASP A 65 2.88 -6.80 -16.10
CA ASP A 65 3.83 -7.83 -15.64
C ASP A 65 5.31 -7.52 -15.92
N TYR A 66 5.60 -6.65 -16.90
CA TYR A 66 6.96 -6.16 -17.19
C TYR A 66 7.44 -5.08 -16.21
N VAL A 67 6.65 -4.74 -15.20
CA VAL A 67 6.99 -3.82 -14.11
C VAL A 67 7.10 -4.61 -12.81
N TYR A 68 8.33 -4.76 -12.33
CA TYR A 68 8.61 -5.32 -11.02
C TYR A 68 8.47 -4.24 -9.95
N PHE A 69 7.30 -4.18 -9.32
CA PHE A 69 7.06 -3.35 -8.14
C PHE A 69 7.39 -4.11 -6.85
N ASN A 70 7.97 -3.42 -5.86
CA ASN A 70 8.31 -4.00 -4.58
C ASN A 70 7.79 -3.16 -3.40
N HIS A 71 6.77 -3.64 -2.68
CA HIS A 71 6.19 -2.93 -1.52
C HIS A 71 7.20 -2.68 -0.41
N SER A 72 7.95 -3.70 0.02
CA SER A 72 8.90 -3.56 1.14
C SER A 72 9.98 -2.53 0.86
N ALA A 73 10.39 -2.36 -0.40
CA ALA A 73 11.34 -1.33 -0.82
C ALA A 73 10.81 0.10 -0.62
N HIS A 74 9.50 0.31 -0.57
CA HIS A 74 8.89 1.63 -0.37
C HIS A 74 8.53 1.86 1.11
N VAL A 75 7.80 0.91 1.70
CA VAL A 75 7.29 0.99 3.08
C VAL A 75 8.46 1.13 4.08
N ASN A 76 9.51 0.33 3.92
CA ASN A 76 10.66 0.37 4.83
C ASN A 76 11.53 1.63 4.67
N ASN A 77 11.39 2.31 3.53
CA ASN A 77 12.16 3.50 3.17
C ASN A 77 11.31 4.78 3.26
N GLY A 78 10.28 4.81 4.10
CA GLY A 78 9.63 6.08 4.43
C GLY A 78 8.46 6.47 3.53
N VAL A 79 7.97 5.57 2.66
CA VAL A 79 6.80 5.87 1.80
C VAL A 79 5.53 5.29 2.43
N GLY A 80 4.61 6.17 2.82
CA GLY A 80 3.35 5.76 3.43
C GLY A 80 2.27 5.32 2.44
N CYS A 81 1.33 4.50 2.91
CA CYS A 81 0.27 3.91 2.09
C CYS A 81 -0.59 4.97 1.38
N SER A 82 -0.89 6.06 2.08
CA SER A 82 -1.78 7.12 1.59
C SER A 82 -1.22 7.91 0.42
N THR A 83 0.10 7.99 0.25
CA THR A 83 0.70 8.65 -0.91
C THR A 83 0.33 7.92 -2.21
N CYS A 84 0.30 6.58 -2.18
CA CYS A 84 0.04 5.75 -3.35
C CYS A 84 -1.44 5.40 -3.51
N HIS A 85 -2.08 4.97 -2.42
CA HIS A 85 -3.45 4.43 -2.42
C HIS A 85 -4.52 5.44 -2.00
N GLY A 86 -4.12 6.63 -1.54
CA GLY A 86 -5.05 7.63 -1.00
C GLY A 86 -5.56 7.28 0.40
N LYS A 87 -6.59 8.00 0.83
CA LYS A 87 -7.24 7.78 2.14
C LYS A 87 -8.19 6.58 2.09
N VAL A 88 -7.61 5.37 2.02
CA VAL A 88 -8.33 4.09 1.92
C VAL A 88 -9.29 3.89 3.09
N ASP A 89 -8.95 4.43 4.26
CA ASP A 89 -9.80 4.44 5.44
C ASP A 89 -11.13 5.20 5.27
N ASN A 90 -11.22 6.10 4.28
CA ASN A 90 -12.44 6.83 3.91
C ASN A 90 -13.05 6.34 2.59
N MET A 91 -12.57 5.21 2.05
CA MET A 91 -13.09 4.62 0.81
C MET A 91 -14.12 3.54 1.10
N GLY A 92 -15.41 3.80 0.82
CA GLY A 92 -16.45 2.76 0.90
C GLY A 92 -16.23 1.61 -0.10
N LEU A 93 -15.62 1.91 -1.24
CA LEU A 93 -15.04 0.94 -2.19
C LEU A 93 -13.71 1.49 -2.68
N VAL A 94 -12.68 0.65 -2.74
CA VAL A 94 -11.34 1.08 -3.16
C VAL A 94 -11.34 1.47 -4.63
N TYR A 95 -10.72 2.61 -4.96
CA TYR A 95 -10.53 3.10 -6.32
C TYR A 95 -9.12 3.64 -6.52
N LYS A 96 -8.72 3.86 -7.77
CA LYS A 96 -7.42 4.46 -8.11
C LYS A 96 -7.48 5.97 -7.91
N VAL A 97 -6.71 6.49 -6.96
CA VAL A 97 -6.49 7.94 -6.79
C VAL A 97 -5.34 8.46 -7.65
N ASN A 98 -4.36 7.60 -7.93
CA ASN A 98 -3.18 7.89 -8.73
C ASN A 98 -3.21 7.08 -10.02
N SER A 99 -2.56 7.59 -11.06
CA SER A 99 -2.54 6.93 -12.36
C SER A 99 -1.75 5.62 -12.40
N MET A 100 -0.75 5.48 -11.49
CA MET A 100 0.26 4.41 -11.51
C MET A 100 0.97 4.24 -12.87
N LYS A 101 0.95 5.29 -13.69
CA LYS A 101 1.74 5.34 -14.93
C LYS A 101 3.20 5.64 -14.58
N MET A 102 4.10 5.25 -15.47
CA MET A 102 5.55 5.45 -15.30
C MET A 102 5.90 6.89 -14.86
N GLU A 103 5.33 7.91 -15.49
CA GLU A 103 5.62 9.31 -15.16
C GLU A 103 5.24 9.68 -13.72
N TRP A 104 4.17 9.10 -13.17
CA TRP A 104 3.83 9.32 -11.77
C TRP A 104 4.88 8.68 -10.85
N CYS A 105 5.31 7.45 -11.12
CA CYS A 105 6.39 6.80 -10.37
C CYS A 105 7.69 7.61 -10.45
N LEU A 106 8.06 8.06 -11.66
CA LEU A 106 9.27 8.85 -11.88
C LEU A 106 9.21 10.22 -11.21
N SER A 107 8.04 10.86 -11.13
CA SER A 107 7.90 12.13 -10.42
C SER A 107 8.33 12.02 -8.95
N CYS A 108 7.97 10.91 -8.30
CA CYS A 108 8.42 10.59 -6.95
C CYS A 108 9.89 10.17 -6.91
N HIS A 109 10.35 9.31 -7.82
CA HIS A 109 11.76 8.88 -7.87
C HIS A 109 12.73 10.03 -8.22
N ARG A 110 12.24 11.10 -8.85
CA ARG A 110 12.97 12.35 -9.12
C ARG A 110 13.21 13.16 -7.85
N GLN A 111 12.20 13.24 -6.99
CA GLN A 111 12.19 14.06 -5.78
C GLN A 111 11.53 13.29 -4.62
N PRO A 112 12.15 12.20 -4.14
CA PRO A 112 11.54 11.37 -3.10
C PRO A 112 11.33 12.14 -1.80
N GLU A 113 12.21 13.10 -1.49
CA GLU A 113 12.15 13.95 -0.30
C GLU A 113 10.80 14.65 -0.08
N LEU A 114 10.03 14.91 -1.13
CA LEU A 114 8.69 15.51 -1.00
C LEU A 114 7.64 14.56 -0.40
N TYR A 115 7.92 13.26 -0.38
CA TYR A 115 6.97 12.20 -0.02
C TYR A 115 7.43 11.32 1.16
N LEU A 116 8.70 11.40 1.53
CA LEU A 116 9.27 10.64 2.64
C LEU A 116 8.69 11.11 3.99
N ARG A 117 8.38 10.15 4.84
CA ARG A 117 7.91 10.39 6.20
C ARG A 117 8.61 9.46 7.19
N GLU A 118 8.49 9.78 8.47
CA GLU A 118 9.05 8.94 9.52
C GLU A 118 8.34 7.58 9.56
N LYS A 119 9.05 6.52 9.97
CA LYS A 119 8.52 5.16 10.02
C LYS A 119 7.23 5.01 10.83
N LYS A 120 7.05 5.84 11.87
CA LYS A 120 5.83 5.86 12.69
C LYS A 120 4.58 6.34 11.93
N ASP A 121 4.75 7.10 10.84
CA ASP A 121 3.68 7.74 10.07
C ASP A 121 3.32 7.00 8.77
N ILE A 122 3.94 5.84 8.53
CA ILE A 122 3.76 5.05 7.29
C ILE A 122 2.31 4.60 7.11
N TYR A 123 1.67 4.15 8.19
CA TYR A 123 0.28 3.68 8.21
C TYR A 123 -0.71 4.79 8.58
N ASN A 124 -0.22 6.00 8.84
CA ASN A 124 -1.05 7.16 9.11
C ASN A 124 -1.64 7.68 7.79
N THR A 125 -2.93 7.42 7.57
CA THR A 125 -3.68 7.83 6.37
C THR A 125 -3.90 9.35 6.31
N ASP A 126 -3.91 10.01 7.47
CA ASP A 126 -4.11 11.46 7.59
C ASP A 126 -2.81 12.27 7.46
N TRP A 127 -1.66 11.61 7.36
CA TRP A 127 -0.39 12.30 7.18
C TRP A 127 -0.45 13.27 6.00
N GLN A 128 0.02 14.49 6.23
CA GLN A 128 0.21 15.53 5.23
C GLN A 128 1.65 16.02 5.34
N PRO A 129 2.29 16.39 4.21
CA PRO A 129 3.62 16.98 4.24
C PRO A 129 3.60 18.28 5.05
N ALA A 130 4.56 18.41 5.97
CA ALA A 130 4.72 19.62 6.75
C ALA A 130 5.23 20.78 5.86
N PRO A 131 5.08 22.05 6.26
CA PRO A 131 5.64 23.18 5.50
C PRO A 131 7.15 23.06 5.21
N ASN A 132 7.90 22.41 6.10
CA ASN A 132 9.32 22.12 5.95
C ASN A 132 9.62 20.71 5.41
N GLN A 133 8.69 20.10 4.65
CA GLN A 133 8.83 18.74 4.12
C GLN A 133 10.15 18.50 3.38
N LEU A 134 10.66 19.49 2.64
CA LEU A 134 11.91 19.33 1.89
C LEU A 134 13.11 19.11 2.81
N GLU A 135 13.18 19.82 3.94
CA GLU A 135 14.22 19.67 4.94
C GLU A 135 14.13 18.29 5.61
N VAL A 136 12.93 17.93 6.06
CA VAL A 136 12.65 16.63 6.69
C VAL A 136 12.95 15.49 5.74
N GLY A 137 12.45 15.57 4.51
CA GLY A 137 12.64 14.57 3.47
C GLY A 137 14.10 14.40 3.08
N THR A 138 14.87 15.49 2.99
CA THR A 138 16.31 15.43 2.70
C THR A 138 17.05 14.72 3.83
N ARG A 139 16.74 15.04 5.09
CA ARG A 139 17.26 14.33 6.27
C ARG A 139 16.93 12.83 6.19
N LEU A 140 15.66 12.49 5.95
CA LEU A 140 15.20 11.10 5.88
C LEU A 140 15.81 10.33 4.71
N LYS A 141 16.02 10.98 3.56
CA LYS A 141 16.71 10.40 2.40
C LYS A 141 18.12 9.95 2.79
N THR A 142 18.86 10.80 3.52
CA THR A 142 20.19 10.45 4.04
C THR A 142 20.13 9.37 5.10
N GLU A 143 19.22 9.49 6.07
CA GLU A 143 19.05 8.54 7.18
C GLU A 143 18.69 7.13 6.69
N TYR A 144 17.80 7.04 5.71
CA TYR A 144 17.36 5.77 5.11
C TYR A 144 18.25 5.31 3.95
N GLN A 145 19.34 6.03 3.66
CA GLN A 145 20.32 5.69 2.63
C GLN A 145 19.64 5.46 1.26
N ILE A 146 18.64 6.30 0.96
CA ILE A 146 17.88 6.18 -0.28
C ILE A 146 18.79 6.56 -1.45
N PRO A 147 18.91 5.72 -2.49
CA PRO A 147 19.76 5.99 -3.63
C PRO A 147 19.46 7.32 -4.30
N ASP A 148 20.46 7.84 -5.00
CA ASP A 148 20.28 9.05 -5.80
C ASP A 148 19.27 8.84 -6.92
N SER A 149 18.69 9.95 -7.34
CA SER A 149 17.61 9.95 -8.33
C SER A 149 18.01 9.30 -9.66
N ALA A 150 19.29 9.40 -10.06
CA ALA A 150 19.79 8.73 -11.26
C ALA A 150 19.65 7.20 -11.18
N VAL A 151 19.85 6.61 -9.99
CA VAL A 151 19.67 5.16 -9.76
C VAL A 151 18.20 4.82 -9.71
N LEU A 152 17.40 5.59 -8.96
CA LEU A 152 15.97 5.35 -8.82
C LEU A 152 15.21 5.44 -10.16
N GLN A 153 15.70 6.24 -11.11
CA GLN A 153 15.11 6.38 -12.45
C GLN A 153 15.68 5.41 -13.49
N SER A 154 16.66 4.58 -13.13
CA SER A 154 17.19 3.56 -14.05
C SER A 154 16.11 2.57 -14.46
N CYS A 155 16.10 2.15 -15.72
CA CYS A 155 15.18 1.12 -16.22
C CYS A 155 15.25 -0.17 -15.39
N SER A 156 16.46 -0.58 -14.96
CA SER A 156 16.69 -1.80 -14.17
C SER A 156 16.11 -1.77 -12.75
N THR A 157 15.71 -0.59 -12.28
CA THR A 157 15.04 -0.43 -10.99
C THR A 157 13.65 -1.07 -11.01
N CYS A 158 12.93 -0.94 -12.13
CA CYS A 158 11.54 -1.38 -12.24
C CYS A 158 11.30 -2.42 -13.35
N HIS A 159 12.15 -2.48 -14.38
CA HIS A 159 12.01 -3.38 -15.52
C HIS A 159 13.08 -4.46 -15.46
N ARG A 160 12.65 -5.72 -15.33
CA ARG A 160 13.50 -6.90 -15.18
C ARG A 160 12.93 -8.08 -15.94
#